data_AF-A0A483ARM8-F1
#
_entry.id   AF-A0A483ARM8-F1
#
_cell.length_a   1.000
_cell.length_b   1.000
_cell.length_c   1.000
_cell.angle_alpha   90.00
_cell.angle_beta   90.00
_cell.angle_gamma   90.00
#
_symmetry.space_group_name_H-M   'P 1'
#
loop_
_entity.id
_entity.type
_entity.pdbx_description
1 polymer ?
#
loop_
_entity_poly.entity_id
_entity_poly.type
_entity_poly.pdbx_seq_one_letter_code
_entity_poly.pdbx_strand_id
1 'polypeptide(L)'
;MQCYFFGDAKPLYCKGGFVSNSKDDELLIEWNQINKDNAEQGFVSAAFQSMTETSSLIGKFSTQLLAGTGATGALFITQVNSILPFLSSQGFKVCLVILVISAIFGFIAKYHSLNCEIQNNMQSKLRMLIKPVLEKHEKDEADIQEYAIQEGIELETDINLFKIMTEFVKPFPFWVKWLVVRRAVKTPVDRQAGFHVAVKSYVSQTHWTFLQTCAFIAFMLSATWYANAI
;
A
#
# COMPACT_ATOMS: atom_id res chain seq x y z
N MET A 1 -21.40 27.18 29.81
CA MET A 1 -20.31 26.61 30.64
C MET A 1 -20.54 27.08 32.06
N GLN A 2 -21.17 26.25 32.88
CA GLN A 2 -21.37 26.46 34.32
C GLN A 2 -21.86 25.14 34.91
N CYS A 3 -21.12 24.58 35.87
CA CYS A 3 -21.55 23.42 36.64
C CYS A 3 -21.84 23.89 38.07
N TYR A 4 -23.04 23.62 38.56
CA TYR A 4 -23.38 23.73 39.98
C TYR A 4 -23.62 22.31 40.50
N PHE A 5 -22.94 21.97 41.59
CA PHE A 5 -23.17 20.77 42.38
C PHE A 5 -24.02 21.14 43.60
N PHE A 6 -25.08 20.37 43.86
CA PHE A 6 -25.78 20.37 45.14
C PHE A 6 -26.36 18.97 45.40
N GLY A 7 -25.90 18.31 46.48
CA GLY A 7 -26.56 17.18 47.14
C GLY A 7 -26.44 15.80 46.48
N ASP A 8 -26.57 14.75 47.29
CA ASP A 8 -26.29 13.33 47.04
C ASP A 8 -27.13 12.67 45.92
N ALA A 9 -26.86 13.05 44.67
CA ALA A 9 -27.26 12.32 43.49
C ALA A 9 -26.04 12.09 42.60
N LYS A 10 -25.82 10.82 42.21
CA LYS A 10 -24.80 10.44 41.22
C LYS A 10 -24.97 11.28 39.94
N PRO A 11 -23.88 11.75 39.32
CA PRO A 11 -23.94 12.74 38.25
C PRO A 11 -24.66 12.18 37.03
N LEU A 12 -25.82 12.78 36.72
CA LEU A 12 -26.40 12.77 35.38
C LEU A 12 -25.46 13.56 34.47
N TYR A 13 -24.71 12.84 33.64
CA TYR A 13 -23.92 13.44 32.59
C TYR A 13 -24.83 14.17 31.60
N CYS A 14 -24.83 15.49 31.71
CA CYS A 14 -25.32 16.39 30.66
C CYS A 14 -24.26 16.50 29.56
N LYS A 15 -24.49 15.81 28.45
CA LYS A 15 -24.24 16.33 27.10
C LYS A 15 -25.20 15.65 26.11
N GLY A 16 -26.43 16.15 26.06
CA GLY A 16 -27.39 15.90 24.97
C GLY A 16 -27.84 14.44 24.76
N GLY A 17 -27.96 13.65 25.81
CA GLY A 17 -28.43 12.26 25.71
C GLY A 17 -29.96 12.20 25.64
N PHE A 18 -30.48 11.75 24.50
CA PHE A 18 -31.80 11.14 24.45
C PHE A 18 -31.69 9.84 25.28
N VAL A 19 -32.30 9.81 26.47
CA VAL A 19 -32.44 8.55 27.23
C VAL A 19 -33.61 7.83 26.59
N SER A 20 -33.32 6.94 25.67
CA SER A 20 -34.32 6.13 25.02
C SER A 20 -34.16 4.69 25.51
N ASN A 21 -35.28 4.13 25.97
CA ASN A 21 -35.33 2.91 26.76
C ASN A 21 -35.80 1.73 25.90
N SER A 22 -35.44 1.72 24.61
CA SER A 22 -35.88 0.73 23.63
C SER A 22 -34.68 0.08 22.94
N LYS A 23 -34.77 -1.23 22.68
CA LYS A 23 -33.74 -2.00 21.95
C LYS A 23 -33.45 -1.41 20.56
N ASP A 24 -34.44 -0.76 19.96
CA ASP A 24 -34.32 -0.17 18.63
C ASP A 24 -33.35 1.01 18.59
N ASP A 25 -33.25 1.76 19.69
CA ASP A 25 -32.32 2.90 19.76
C ASP A 25 -30.87 2.46 19.99
N GLU A 26 -30.66 1.36 20.71
CA GLU A 26 -29.33 0.74 20.88
C GLU A 26 -28.82 0.22 19.54
N LEU A 27 -29.68 -0.40 18.73
CA LEU A 27 -29.39 -0.83 17.37
C LEU A 27 -29.05 0.35 16.44
N LEU A 28 -29.77 1.47 16.53
CA LEU A 28 -29.49 2.66 15.73
C LEU A 28 -28.16 3.32 16.10
N ILE A 29 -27.83 3.35 17.40
CA ILE A 29 -26.54 3.87 17.88
C ILE A 29 -25.40 2.96 17.40
N GLU A 30 -25.55 1.64 17.54
CA GLU A 30 -24.58 0.65 17.07
C GLU A 30 -24.38 0.73 15.56
N TRP A 31 -25.46 0.79 14.79
CA TRP A 31 -25.41 0.93 13.33
C TRP A 31 -24.70 2.21 12.89
N ASN A 32 -25.00 3.34 13.55
CA ASN A 32 -24.31 4.60 13.27
C ASN A 32 -22.81 4.53 13.61
N GLN A 33 -22.44 3.88 14.72
CA GLN A 33 -21.04 3.66 15.08
C GLN A 33 -20.33 2.79 14.05
N ILE A 34 -20.92 1.66 13.64
CA ILE A 34 -20.37 0.77 12.62
C ILE A 34 -20.20 1.50 11.29
N ASN A 35 -21.19 2.31 10.89
CA ASN A 35 -21.11 3.09 9.65
C ASN A 35 -19.97 4.13 9.70
N LYS A 36 -19.83 4.82 10.84
CA LYS A 36 -18.72 5.75 11.06
C LYS A 36 -17.37 5.05 11.00
N ASP A 37 -17.21 3.94 11.70
CA ASP A 37 -15.98 3.15 11.71
C ASP A 37 -15.65 2.63 10.30
N ASN A 38 -16.65 2.16 9.55
CA ASN A 38 -16.47 1.74 8.16
C ASN A 38 -16.02 2.89 7.26
N ALA A 39 -16.57 4.09 7.44
CA ALA A 39 -16.18 5.28 6.68
C ALA A 39 -14.74 5.71 7.01
N GLU A 40 -14.36 5.75 8.29
CA GLU A 40 -13.00 6.08 8.73
C GLU A 40 -11.98 5.07 8.18
N GLN A 41 -12.27 3.78 8.29
CA GLN A 41 -11.43 2.70 7.78
C GLN A 41 -11.33 2.73 6.24
N GLY A 42 -12.43 3.03 5.56
CA GLY A 42 -12.48 3.21 4.11
C GLY A 42 -11.63 4.40 3.66
N PHE A 43 -11.66 5.51 4.40
CA PHE A 43 -10.83 6.68 4.13
C PHE A 43 -9.34 6.38 4.30
N VAL A 44 -8.94 5.73 5.39
CA VAL A 44 -7.54 5.34 5.62
C VAL A 44 -7.04 4.38 4.52
N SER A 45 -7.86 3.40 4.15
CA SER A 45 -7.56 2.47 3.06
C SER A 45 -7.37 3.18 1.71
N ALA A 46 -8.25 4.13 1.39
CA ALA A 46 -8.14 4.94 0.18
C ALA A 46 -6.89 5.83 0.18
N ALA A 47 -6.53 6.40 1.34
CA ALA A 47 -5.30 7.19 1.48
C ALA A 47 -4.05 6.33 1.24
N PHE A 48 -3.99 5.13 1.82
CA PHE A 48 -2.89 4.20 1.58
C PHE A 48 -2.83 3.75 0.11
N GLN A 49 -3.98 3.44 -0.49
CA GLN A 49 -4.04 3.07 -1.89
C GLN A 49 -3.54 4.21 -2.78
N SER A 50 -4.02 5.44 -2.58
CA SER A 50 -3.58 6.62 -3.33
C SER A 50 -2.07 6.84 -3.21
N MET A 51 -1.52 6.71 -1.99
CA MET A 51 -0.07 6.79 -1.78
C MET A 51 0.68 5.73 -2.60
N THR A 52 0.23 4.48 -2.56
CA THR A 52 0.87 3.39 -3.30
C THR A 52 0.69 3.50 -4.81
N GLU A 53 -0.35 4.15 -5.32
CA GLU A 53 -0.52 4.41 -6.76
C GLU A 53 0.56 5.37 -7.30
N THR A 54 1.03 6.31 -6.48
CA THR A 54 2.15 7.19 -6.84
C THR A 54 3.49 6.47 -6.97
N SER A 55 3.60 5.22 -6.48
CA SER A 55 4.81 4.38 -6.61
C SER A 55 5.29 4.22 -8.06
N SER A 56 4.36 4.22 -9.03
CA SER A 56 4.68 4.10 -10.45
C SER A 56 5.51 5.29 -10.95
N LEU A 57 5.22 6.50 -10.47
CA LEU A 57 5.98 7.70 -10.85
C LEU A 57 7.41 7.64 -10.31
N ILE A 58 7.57 7.28 -9.02
CA ILE A 58 8.88 7.09 -8.38
C ILE A 58 9.67 6.00 -9.10
N GLY A 59 9.01 4.90 -9.47
CA GLY A 59 9.60 3.80 -10.22
C GLY A 59 10.10 4.21 -11.60
N LYS A 60 9.32 5.03 -12.33
CA LYS A 60 9.72 5.59 -13.64
C LYS A 60 10.92 6.51 -13.50
N PHE A 61 10.92 7.40 -12.50
CA PHE A 61 12.05 8.27 -12.21
C PHE A 61 13.32 7.48 -11.90
N SER A 62 13.26 6.51 -10.97
CA SER A 62 14.40 5.64 -10.65
C SER A 62 14.91 4.87 -11.87
N THR A 63 14.00 4.41 -12.75
CA THR A 63 14.36 3.72 -14.00
C THR A 63 15.09 4.64 -14.98
N GLN A 64 14.60 5.87 -15.16
CA GLN A 64 15.26 6.87 -16.02
C GLN A 64 16.63 7.27 -15.46
N LEU A 65 16.73 7.44 -14.14
CA LEU A 65 17.99 7.75 -13.47
C LEU A 65 19.00 6.59 -13.60
N LEU A 66 18.52 5.33 -13.52
CA LEU A 66 19.36 4.15 -13.72
C LEU A 66 19.85 4.04 -15.17
N ALA A 67 18.99 4.35 -16.15
CA ALA A 67 19.38 4.41 -17.55
C ALA A 67 20.44 5.51 -17.78
N GLY A 68 20.27 6.68 -17.18
CA GLY A 68 21.27 7.76 -17.20
C GLY A 68 22.59 7.33 -16.56
N THR A 69 22.54 6.68 -15.39
CA THR A 69 23.70 6.13 -14.68
C THR A 69 24.45 5.12 -15.56
N GLY A 70 23.72 4.21 -16.23
CA GLY A 70 24.31 3.24 -17.16
C GLY A 70 24.95 3.90 -18.37
N ALA A 71 24.30 4.89 -18.98
CA ALA A 71 24.85 5.65 -20.10
C ALA A 71 26.13 6.40 -19.70
N THR A 72 26.13 7.08 -18.56
CA THR A 72 27.32 7.76 -18.02
C THR A 72 28.44 6.77 -17.74
N GLY A 73 28.14 5.61 -17.17
CA GLY A 73 29.14 4.56 -16.91
C GLY A 73 29.76 4.01 -18.19
N ALA A 74 28.94 3.77 -19.22
CA ALA A 74 29.42 3.34 -20.53
C ALA A 74 30.32 4.40 -21.18
N LEU A 75 29.98 5.68 -21.08
CA LEU A 75 30.82 6.78 -21.56
C LEU A 75 32.16 6.84 -20.82
N PHE A 76 32.16 6.68 -19.49
CA PHE A 76 33.39 6.63 -18.69
C PHE A 76 34.32 5.50 -19.12
N ILE A 77 33.77 4.32 -19.42
CA ILE A 77 34.55 3.15 -19.83
C ILE A 77 35.07 3.33 -21.27
N THR A 78 34.22 3.76 -22.19
CA THR A 78 34.57 3.87 -23.61
C THR A 78 35.54 5.01 -23.89
N GLN A 79 35.47 6.11 -23.13
CA GLN A 79 36.32 7.29 -23.30
C GLN A 79 37.38 7.43 -22.19
N VAL A 80 37.77 6.33 -21.56
CA VAL A 80 38.72 6.34 -20.43
C VAL A 80 40.02 7.08 -20.76
N ASN A 81 40.58 6.89 -21.96
CA ASN A 81 41.83 7.52 -22.39
C ASN A 81 41.70 9.04 -22.53
N SER A 82 40.52 9.52 -22.91
CA SER A 82 40.24 10.95 -23.09
C SER A 82 39.85 11.64 -21.78
N ILE A 83 39.24 10.91 -20.84
CA ILE A 83 38.75 11.43 -19.56
C ILE A 83 39.84 11.41 -18.47
N LEU A 84 40.73 10.41 -18.47
CA LEU A 84 41.85 10.29 -17.53
C LEU A 84 42.69 11.58 -17.32
N PRO A 85 43.08 12.33 -18.37
CA PRO A 85 43.84 13.56 -18.19
C PRO A 85 43.06 14.67 -17.48
N PHE A 86 41.72 14.63 -17.51
CA PHE A 86 40.85 15.62 -16.85
C PHE A 86 40.34 15.20 -15.48
N LEU A 87 40.49 13.94 -15.06
CA LEU A 87 39.91 13.44 -13.80
C LEU A 87 40.94 12.81 -12.85
N SER A 88 42.19 12.66 -13.28
CA SER A 88 43.24 11.91 -12.59
C SER A 88 42.87 10.42 -12.40
N SER A 89 43.88 9.55 -12.28
CA SER A 89 43.65 8.11 -12.10
C SER A 89 42.84 7.78 -10.84
N GLN A 90 43.02 8.59 -9.79
CA GLN A 90 42.30 8.42 -8.52
C GLN A 90 40.85 8.90 -8.62
N GLY A 91 40.59 10.06 -9.23
CA GLY A 91 39.25 10.59 -9.41
C GLY A 91 38.38 9.70 -10.30
N PHE A 92 38.96 9.13 -11.36
CA PHE A 92 38.27 8.15 -12.21
C PHE A 92 37.76 6.93 -11.43
N LYS A 93 38.61 6.32 -10.60
CA LYS A 93 38.24 5.14 -9.79
C LYS A 93 37.14 5.48 -8.77
N VAL A 94 37.27 6.60 -8.07
CA VAL A 94 36.29 7.03 -7.06
C VAL A 94 34.93 7.30 -7.72
N CYS A 95 34.91 8.03 -8.84
CA CYS A 95 33.69 8.31 -9.59
C CYS A 95 33.01 7.02 -10.06
N LEU A 96 33.76 6.06 -10.59
CA LEU A 96 33.23 4.79 -11.06
C LEU A 96 32.62 3.96 -9.91
N VAL A 97 33.28 3.93 -8.74
CA VAL A 97 32.74 3.23 -7.55
C VAL A 97 31.42 3.85 -7.07
N ILE A 98 31.36 5.19 -6.97
CA ILE A 98 30.12 5.89 -6.55
C ILE A 98 28.99 5.63 -7.57
N LEU A 99 29.32 5.62 -8.85
CA LEU A 99 28.35 5.34 -9.92
C LEU A 99 27.79 3.91 -9.83
N VAL A 100 28.62 2.92 -9.51
CA VAL A 100 28.20 1.53 -9.28
C VAL A 100 27.29 1.43 -8.05
N ILE A 101 27.62 2.12 -6.96
CA ILE A 101 26.78 2.16 -5.75
C ILE A 101 25.40 2.76 -6.07
N SER A 102 25.36 3.85 -6.84
CA SER A 102 24.11 4.44 -7.33
C SER A 102 23.28 3.43 -8.12
N ALA A 103 23.91 2.68 -9.04
CA ALA A 103 23.23 1.66 -9.82
C ALA A 103 22.62 0.55 -8.95
N ILE A 104 23.35 0.08 -7.93
CA ILE A 104 22.84 -0.94 -6.98
C ILE A 104 21.59 -0.43 -6.25
N PHE A 105 21.62 0.81 -5.73
CA PHE A 105 20.45 1.40 -5.09
C PHE A 105 19.27 1.55 -6.06
N GLY A 106 19.52 1.89 -7.32
CA GLY A 106 18.49 1.94 -8.35
C GLY A 106 17.85 0.57 -8.65
N PHE A 107 18.63 -0.51 -8.66
CA PHE A 107 18.10 -1.86 -8.80
C PHE A 107 17.21 -2.27 -7.61
N ILE A 108 17.62 -1.95 -6.38
CA ILE A 108 16.83 -2.25 -5.17
C ILE A 108 15.52 -1.43 -5.18
N ALA A 109 15.58 -0.14 -5.52
CA ALA A 109 14.39 0.69 -5.68
C ALA A 109 13.43 0.12 -6.74
N LYS A 110 13.97 -0.35 -7.88
CA LYS A 110 13.18 -0.98 -8.94
C LYS A 110 12.49 -2.26 -8.48
N TYR A 111 13.17 -3.09 -7.70
CA TYR A 111 12.58 -4.31 -7.14
C TYR A 111 11.34 -4.01 -6.28
N HIS A 112 11.43 -3.03 -5.38
CA HIS A 112 10.29 -2.61 -4.57
C HIS A 112 9.16 -1.99 -5.41
N SER A 113 9.50 -1.18 -6.41
CA SER A 113 8.53 -0.61 -7.35
C SER A 113 7.70 -1.67 -8.07
N LEU A 114 8.34 -2.76 -8.52
CA LEU A 114 7.65 -3.85 -9.22
C LEU A 114 6.65 -4.57 -8.30
N ASN A 115 7.03 -4.78 -7.04
CA ASN A 115 6.14 -5.40 -6.06
C ASN A 115 4.90 -4.54 -5.79
N CYS A 116 5.06 -3.22 -5.65
CA CYS A 116 3.93 -2.29 -5.51
C CYS A 116 3.03 -2.29 -6.77
N GLU A 117 3.63 -2.28 -7.96
CA GLU A 117 2.88 -2.28 -9.23
C GLU A 117 2.09 -3.59 -9.43
N ILE A 118 2.68 -4.74 -9.09
CA ILE A 118 1.98 -6.03 -9.14
C ILE A 118 0.78 -6.04 -8.19
N GLN A 119 0.94 -5.54 -6.96
CA GLN A 119 -0.14 -5.47 -5.97
C GLN A 119 -1.28 -4.56 -6.43
N ASN A 120 -0.97 -3.34 -6.89
CA ASN A 120 -1.98 -2.39 -7.36
C ASN A 120 -2.73 -2.91 -8.59
N ASN A 121 -2.02 -3.48 -9.56
CA ASN A 121 -2.64 -4.07 -10.75
C ASN A 121 -3.53 -5.26 -10.41
N MET A 122 -3.11 -6.12 -9.48
CA MET A 122 -3.91 -7.23 -9.00
C MET A 122 -5.18 -6.75 -8.30
N GLN A 123 -5.07 -5.77 -7.39
CA GLN A 123 -6.21 -5.20 -6.66
C GLN A 123 -7.21 -4.50 -7.58
N SER A 124 -6.72 -3.71 -8.55
CA SER A 124 -7.55 -3.01 -9.53
C SER A 124 -8.35 -3.99 -10.40
N LYS A 125 -7.68 -5.02 -10.95
CA LYS A 125 -8.33 -6.06 -11.75
C LYS A 125 -9.32 -6.87 -10.93
N LEU A 126 -8.95 -7.22 -9.69
CA LEU A 126 -9.83 -7.95 -8.79
C LEU A 126 -11.10 -7.13 -8.49
N ARG A 127 -10.96 -5.84 -8.17
CA ARG A 127 -12.10 -4.95 -7.92
C ARG A 127 -12.99 -4.83 -9.16
N MET A 128 -12.41 -4.71 -10.34
CA MET A 128 -13.14 -4.62 -11.61
C MET A 128 -13.96 -5.89 -11.91
N LEU A 129 -13.42 -7.07 -11.59
CA LEU A 129 -14.10 -8.35 -11.82
C LEU A 129 -15.11 -8.71 -10.73
N ILE A 130 -14.81 -8.38 -9.47
CA ILE A 130 -15.69 -8.69 -8.34
C ILE A 130 -16.87 -7.74 -8.26
N LYS A 131 -16.68 -6.45 -8.55
CA LYS A 131 -17.76 -5.44 -8.46
C LYS A 131 -19.05 -5.85 -9.18
N PRO A 132 -19.05 -6.26 -10.47
CA PRO A 132 -20.28 -6.67 -11.15
C PRO A 132 -20.88 -7.96 -10.58
N VAL A 133 -20.06 -8.86 -10.03
CA VAL A 133 -20.55 -10.09 -9.38
C VAL A 133 -21.26 -9.75 -8.07
N LEU A 134 -20.70 -8.82 -7.29
CA LEU A 134 -21.29 -8.36 -6.03
C LEU A 134 -22.60 -7.60 -6.27
N GLU A 135 -22.61 -6.66 -7.23
CA GLU A 135 -23.81 -5.88 -7.59
C GLU A 135 -24.94 -6.77 -8.12
N LYS A 136 -24.60 -7.85 -8.84
CA LYS A 136 -25.59 -8.84 -9.25
C LYS A 136 -26.10 -9.63 -8.06
N HIS A 137 -25.22 -10.09 -7.17
CA HIS A 137 -25.61 -10.84 -5.99
C HIS A 137 -26.51 -10.03 -5.05
N GLU A 138 -26.19 -8.76 -4.81
CA GLU A 138 -26.98 -7.86 -3.97
C GLU A 138 -28.40 -7.63 -4.54
N LYS A 139 -28.53 -7.56 -5.87
CA LYS A 139 -29.85 -7.50 -6.53
C LYS A 139 -30.62 -8.81 -6.40
N ASP A 140 -29.96 -9.93 -6.71
CA ASP A 140 -30.58 -11.26 -6.63
C ASP A 140 -30.99 -11.56 -5.17
N GLU A 141 -30.22 -11.11 -4.17
CA GLU A 141 -30.50 -11.23 -2.74
C GLU A 141 -31.72 -10.40 -2.33
N ALA A 142 -31.80 -9.14 -2.77
CA ALA A 142 -32.97 -8.29 -2.51
C ALA A 142 -34.26 -8.91 -3.06
N ASP A 143 -34.23 -9.43 -4.29
CA ASP A 143 -35.38 -10.12 -4.91
C ASP A 143 -35.75 -11.38 -4.10
N ILE A 144 -34.76 -12.21 -3.76
CA ILE A 144 -34.98 -13.46 -3.00
C ILE A 144 -35.55 -13.18 -1.60
N GLN A 145 -35.09 -12.13 -0.94
CA GLN A 145 -35.53 -11.77 0.40
C GLN A 145 -36.95 -11.20 0.38
N GLU A 146 -37.33 -10.45 -0.66
CA GLU A 146 -38.71 -10.03 -0.89
C GLU A 146 -39.64 -11.24 -1.08
N TYR A 147 -39.23 -12.26 -1.84
CA TYR A 147 -39.98 -13.52 -1.97
C TYR A 147 -40.04 -14.31 -0.66
N ALA A 148 -38.96 -14.37 0.10
CA ALA A 148 -38.89 -15.14 1.35
C ALA A 148 -39.76 -14.52 2.46
N ILE A 149 -39.87 -13.19 2.52
CA ILE A 149 -40.79 -12.47 3.42
C ILE A 149 -42.25 -12.81 3.08
N GLN A 150 -42.59 -12.95 1.79
CA GLN A 150 -43.94 -13.34 1.36
C GLN A 150 -44.29 -14.78 1.78
N GLU A 151 -43.31 -15.68 1.79
CA GLU A 151 -43.48 -17.10 2.16
C GLU A 151 -43.21 -17.39 3.64
N GLY A 152 -42.79 -16.39 4.44
CA GLY A 152 -42.51 -16.54 5.87
C GLY A 152 -41.26 -17.38 6.19
N ILE A 153 -40.27 -17.40 5.28
CA ILE A 153 -39.04 -18.20 5.39
C ILE A 153 -37.87 -17.25 5.71
N GLU A 154 -37.10 -17.53 6.77
CA GLU A 154 -35.81 -16.87 7.00
C GLU A 154 -34.73 -17.54 6.13
N LEU A 155 -34.01 -16.74 5.33
CA LEU A 155 -32.91 -17.19 4.50
C LEU A 155 -31.58 -16.62 5.00
N GLU A 156 -30.56 -17.46 5.05
CA GLU A 156 -29.17 -17.07 5.32
C GLU A 156 -28.48 -16.83 3.96
N THR A 157 -28.32 -15.56 3.60
CA THR A 157 -27.84 -15.13 2.28
C THR A 157 -26.35 -14.75 2.25
N ASP A 158 -25.65 -14.93 3.38
CA ASP A 158 -24.28 -14.45 3.51
C ASP A 158 -23.28 -15.19 2.60
N ILE A 159 -22.37 -14.42 1.98
CA ILE A 159 -21.36 -14.97 1.08
C ILE A 159 -20.32 -15.72 1.90
N ASN A 160 -20.23 -17.03 1.70
CA ASN A 160 -19.20 -17.84 2.34
C ASN A 160 -17.80 -17.62 1.69
N LEU A 161 -17.11 -16.57 2.16
CA LEU A 161 -15.75 -16.20 1.73
C LEU A 161 -14.72 -17.33 1.93
N PHE A 162 -14.92 -18.19 2.94
CA PHE A 162 -14.05 -19.34 3.19
C PHE A 162 -14.12 -20.34 2.03
N LYS A 163 -15.34 -20.64 1.56
CA LYS A 163 -15.58 -21.51 0.40
C LYS A 163 -14.90 -20.96 -0.86
N ILE A 164 -15.06 -19.67 -1.13
CA ILE A 164 -14.42 -18.97 -2.26
C ILE A 164 -12.89 -19.10 -2.17
N MET A 165 -12.32 -18.86 -0.99
CA MET A 165 -10.87 -18.95 -0.79
C MET A 165 -10.35 -20.37 -1.00
N THR A 166 -11.06 -21.39 -0.50
CA THR A 166 -10.69 -22.80 -0.74
C THR A 166 -10.72 -23.17 -2.22
N GLU A 167 -11.71 -22.72 -2.99
CA GLU A 167 -11.74 -22.93 -4.44
C GLU A 167 -10.60 -22.19 -5.14
N PHE A 168 -10.33 -20.94 -4.74
CA PHE A 168 -9.24 -20.14 -5.31
C PHE A 168 -7.85 -20.78 -5.10
N VAL A 169 -7.61 -21.40 -3.95
CA VAL A 169 -6.29 -22.03 -3.66
C VAL A 169 -6.12 -23.42 -4.24
N LYS A 170 -7.20 -24.11 -4.69
CA LYS A 170 -7.12 -25.46 -5.28
C LYS A 170 -6.10 -25.63 -6.41
N PRO A 171 -5.99 -24.74 -7.42
CA PRO A 171 -5.06 -24.90 -8.53
C PRO A 171 -3.57 -24.71 -8.13
N PHE A 172 -3.29 -24.21 -6.93
CA PHE A 172 -1.92 -23.93 -6.51
C PHE A 172 -1.22 -25.15 -5.89
N PRO A 173 0.12 -25.25 -6.00
CA PRO A 173 0.91 -26.31 -5.38
C PRO A 173 0.85 -26.23 -3.84
N PHE A 174 1.15 -27.35 -3.17
CA PHE A 174 0.94 -27.50 -1.72
C PHE A 174 1.69 -26.46 -0.88
N TRP A 175 2.87 -26.02 -1.32
CA TRP A 175 3.64 -24.97 -0.64
C TRP A 175 2.89 -23.63 -0.60
N VAL A 176 2.21 -23.27 -1.68
CA VAL A 176 1.43 -22.02 -1.78
C VAL A 176 0.17 -22.13 -0.92
N LYS A 177 -0.53 -23.27 -0.97
CA LYS A 177 -1.66 -23.55 -0.07
C LYS A 177 -1.25 -23.41 1.39
N TRP A 178 -0.12 -24.00 1.77
CA TRP A 178 0.42 -23.90 3.12
C TRP A 178 0.77 -22.45 3.51
N LEU A 179 1.35 -21.66 2.60
CA LEU A 179 1.64 -20.24 2.84
C LEU A 179 0.39 -19.40 3.06
N VAL A 180 -0.67 -19.62 2.26
CA VAL A 180 -1.94 -18.89 2.38
C VAL A 180 -2.61 -19.19 3.72
N VAL A 181 -2.72 -20.47 4.09
CA VAL A 181 -3.30 -20.87 5.39
C VAL A 181 -2.47 -20.32 6.55
N ARG A 182 -1.14 -20.39 6.46
CA ARG A 182 -0.25 -19.87 7.52
C ARG A 182 -0.37 -18.35 7.68
N ARG A 183 -0.58 -17.60 6.59
CA ARG A 183 -0.85 -16.15 6.67
C ARG A 183 -2.25 -15.87 7.20
N ALA A 184 -3.27 -16.60 6.74
CA ALA A 184 -4.64 -16.43 7.21
C ALA A 184 -4.76 -16.63 8.73
N VAL A 185 -4.06 -17.61 9.30
CA VAL A 185 -4.06 -17.91 10.75
C VAL A 185 -3.20 -16.93 11.56
N LYS A 186 -2.12 -16.38 10.97
CA LYS A 186 -1.17 -15.51 11.69
C LYS A 186 -1.49 -14.03 11.63
N THR A 187 -2.34 -13.61 10.70
CA THR A 187 -2.70 -12.19 10.60
C THR A 187 -3.80 -11.95 11.64
N PRO A 188 -3.62 -11.06 12.63
CA PRO A 188 -4.75 -10.61 13.44
C PRO A 188 -5.83 -10.07 12.49
N VAL A 189 -7.09 -10.02 12.94
CA VAL A 189 -8.22 -9.45 12.18
C VAL A 189 -8.05 -7.92 12.08
N ASP A 190 -6.96 -7.50 11.46
CA ASP A 190 -6.61 -6.14 11.18
C ASP A 190 -6.91 -5.90 9.71
N ARG A 191 -8.01 -5.19 9.48
CA ARG A 191 -8.56 -4.88 8.16
C ARG A 191 -7.54 -4.13 7.28
N GLN A 192 -6.51 -3.53 7.89
CA GLN A 192 -5.49 -2.72 7.20
C GLN A 192 -4.16 -3.44 6.96
N ALA A 193 -3.98 -4.69 7.40
CA ALA A 193 -2.70 -5.39 7.30
C ALA A 193 -2.14 -5.47 5.88
N GLY A 194 -3.01 -5.61 4.86
CA GLY A 194 -2.61 -5.59 3.46
C GLY A 194 -2.04 -4.24 3.00
N PHE A 195 -2.67 -3.14 3.42
CA PHE A 195 -2.23 -1.78 3.10
C PHE A 195 -0.90 -1.45 3.80
N HIS A 196 -0.69 -1.90 5.04
CA HIS A 196 0.59 -1.71 5.73
C HIS A 196 1.78 -2.34 4.98
N VAL A 197 1.60 -3.52 4.38
CA VAL A 197 2.64 -4.18 3.59
C VAL A 197 2.95 -3.39 2.31
N ALA A 198 1.92 -2.88 1.65
CA ALA A 198 2.06 -2.06 0.45
C ALA A 198 2.76 -0.72 0.75
N VAL A 199 2.36 -0.04 1.84
CA VAL A 199 2.97 1.21 2.31
C VAL A 199 4.42 1.01 2.73
N LYS A 200 4.75 -0.08 3.43
CA LYS A 200 6.15 -0.39 3.79
C LYS A 200 7.01 -0.56 2.54
N SER A 201 6.48 -1.22 1.51
CA SER A 201 7.18 -1.40 0.23
C SER A 201 7.38 -0.06 -0.49
N TYR A 202 6.36 0.82 -0.46
CA TYR A 202 6.43 2.18 -0.98
C TYR A 202 7.48 3.04 -0.25
N VAL A 203 7.44 3.07 1.09
CA VAL A 203 8.42 3.85 1.89
C VAL A 203 9.84 3.36 1.62
N SER A 204 10.02 2.04 1.52
CA SER A 204 11.32 1.48 1.17
C SER A 204 11.76 1.87 -0.24
N GLN A 205 10.86 1.82 -1.24
CA GLN A 205 11.14 2.27 -2.61
C GLN A 205 11.62 3.73 -2.64
N THR A 206 10.90 4.60 -1.92
CA THR A 206 11.22 6.03 -1.83
C THR A 206 12.58 6.24 -1.19
N HIS A 207 12.88 5.53 -0.11
CA HIS A 207 14.18 5.60 0.56
C HIS A 207 15.33 5.17 -0.36
N TRP A 208 15.20 4.05 -1.08
CA TRP A 208 16.23 3.59 -2.00
C TRP A 208 16.40 4.51 -3.22
N THR A 209 15.30 5.06 -3.74
CA THR A 209 15.35 6.04 -4.85
C THR A 209 16.04 7.32 -4.42
N PHE A 210 15.81 7.77 -3.19
CA PHE A 210 16.48 8.91 -2.61
C PHE A 210 17.99 8.65 -2.49
N LEU A 211 18.39 7.49 -1.96
CA LEU A 211 19.80 7.10 -1.86
C LEU A 211 20.48 7.00 -3.24
N GLN A 212 19.81 6.44 -4.24
CA GLN A 212 20.29 6.44 -5.64
C GLN A 212 20.55 7.86 -6.13
N THR A 213 19.61 8.77 -5.88
CA THR A 213 19.72 10.18 -6.30
C THR A 213 20.87 10.87 -5.59
N CYS A 214 21.01 10.70 -4.27
CA CYS A 214 22.13 11.25 -3.51
C CYS A 214 23.48 10.71 -3.99
N ALA A 215 23.58 9.41 -4.27
CA ALA A 215 24.80 8.80 -4.80
C ALA A 215 25.15 9.35 -6.19
N PHE A 216 24.14 9.53 -7.06
CA PHE A 216 24.35 10.13 -8.39
C PHE A 216 24.80 11.60 -8.30
N ILE A 217 24.24 12.39 -7.38
CA ILE A 217 24.69 13.76 -7.12
C ILE A 217 26.13 13.77 -6.57
N ALA A 218 26.44 12.86 -5.63
CA ALA A 218 27.79 12.73 -5.08
C ALA A 218 28.81 12.36 -6.18
N PHE A 219 28.43 11.54 -7.16
CA PHE A 219 29.23 11.26 -8.34
C PHE A 219 29.50 12.55 -9.14
N MET A 220 28.48 13.34 -9.43
CA MET A 220 28.64 14.61 -10.17
C MET A 220 29.56 15.58 -9.44
N LEU A 221 29.36 15.76 -8.12
CA LEU A 221 30.21 16.62 -7.30
C LEU A 221 31.65 16.14 -7.23
N SER A 222 31.86 14.82 -7.09
CA SER A 222 33.20 14.23 -7.09
C SER A 222 33.89 14.45 -8.43
N ALA A 223 33.18 14.21 -9.54
CA ALA A 223 33.71 14.43 -10.88
C ALA A 223 34.13 15.89 -11.10
N THR A 224 33.29 16.86 -10.70
CA THR A 224 33.65 18.29 -10.79
C THR A 224 34.82 18.66 -9.88
N TRP A 225 34.87 18.13 -8.66
CA TRP A 225 35.96 18.42 -7.74
C TRP A 225 37.31 17.92 -8.25
N TYR A 226 37.36 16.67 -8.74
CA TYR A 226 38.58 16.13 -9.34
C TYR A 226 38.95 16.79 -10.67
N ALA A 227 37.97 17.27 -11.43
CA ALA A 227 38.22 18.02 -12.66
C ALA A 227 38.83 19.41 -12.41
N ASN A 228 38.43 20.08 -11.33
CA ASN A 228 38.98 21.39 -10.94
C ASN A 228 40.31 21.29 -10.18
N ALA A 229 40.68 20.11 -9.69
CA ALA A 229 41.91 19.88 -8.94
C ALA A 229 43.14 19.57 -9.82
N ILE A 230 42.97 19.58 -11.15
CA ILE A 230 43.98 19.34 -12.18
C ILE A 230 44.26 20.65 -12.91
#